data_AF-A0A1Q6TGK3-F1
#
_entry.id   AF-A0A1Q6TGK3-F1
#
_cell.length_a   1.000
_cell.length_b   1.000
_cell.length_c   1.000
_cell.angle_alpha   90.00
_cell.angle_beta   90.00
_cell.angle_gamma   90.00
#
_symmetry.space_group_name_H-M   'P 1'
#
loop_
_entity.id
_entity.type
_entity.pdbx_description
1 polymer ?
#
loop_
_entity_poly.entity_id
_entity_poly.type
_entity_poly.pdbx_seq_one_letter_code
_entity_poly.pdbx_strand_id
1 'polypeptide(L)' 'MVKEDGLPLGLGFGLAMNEDAMRGFSSLDDDEKKQVIDAARSIGSKEEMQQFVSSIAEIGRTK' A
#
# COMPACT_ATOMS: atom_id res chain seq x y z
N MET A 1 -16.76 -13.41 -12.20
CA MET A 1 -16.55 -13.05 -10.78
C MET A 1 -15.34 -12.13 -10.74
N VAL A 2 -15.55 -10.82 -10.74
CA VAL A 2 -14.48 -9.86 -10.43
C VAL A 2 -14.95 -9.21 -9.14
N LYS A 3 -14.38 -9.61 -8.01
CA LYS A 3 -14.52 -8.79 -6.82
C LYS A 3 -13.63 -7.59 -7.08
N GLU A 4 -14.24 -6.47 -7.43
CA GLU A 4 -13.65 -5.15 -7.25
C GLU A 4 -13.46 -4.93 -5.74
N ASP A 5 -12.50 -5.64 -5.17
CA ASP A 5 -12.06 -5.41 -3.81
C ASP A 5 -11.14 -4.19 -3.89
N GLY A 6 -11.72 -3.00 -3.73
CA GLY A 6 -10.98 -1.74 -3.71
C GLY A 6 -9.81 -1.75 -2.71
N LEU A 7 -9.05 -0.66 -2.69
CA LEU A 7 -7.90 -0.51 -1.78
C LEU A 7 -8.30 -0.90 -0.34
N PRO A 8 -7.61 -1.86 0.30
CA PRO A 8 -7.84 -2.21 1.69
C PRO A 8 -7.83 -0.95 2.54
N LEU A 9 -8.84 -0.74 3.40
CA LEU A 9 -9.00 0.51 4.13
C LEU A 9 -7.73 0.91 4.89
N GLY A 10 -7.08 -0.06 5.55
CA GLY A 10 -5.82 0.19 6.27
C GLY A 10 -4.69 0.69 5.36
N LEU A 11 -4.58 0.12 4.15
CA LEU A 11 -3.63 0.57 3.15
C LEU A 11 -4.02 1.97 2.63
N GLY A 12 -5.28 2.19 2.27
CA GLY A 12 -5.77 3.49 1.79
C GLY A 12 -5.53 4.62 2.80
N PHE A 13 -5.84 4.40 4.07
CA PHE A 13 -5.54 5.37 5.13
C PHE A 13 -4.03 5.57 5.32
N GLY A 14 -3.25 4.49 5.31
CA GLY A 14 -1.80 4.57 5.44
C GLY A 14 -1.15 5.42 4.35
N LEU A 15 -1.56 5.21 3.10
CA LEU A 15 -1.10 6.01 1.96
C LEU A 15 -1.54 7.47 2.07
N ALA A 16 -2.80 7.73 2.45
CA ALA A 16 -3.29 9.10 2.61
C ALA A 16 -2.59 9.88 3.74
N MET A 17 -2.13 9.19 4.78
CA MET A 17 -1.44 9.78 5.93
C MET A 17 0.08 9.93 5.70
N ASN A 18 0.62 9.40 4.60
CA ASN A 18 2.04 9.39 4.31
C ASN A 18 2.28 9.68 2.82
N GLU A 19 2.61 10.93 2.51
CA GLU A 19 2.82 11.40 1.13
C GLU A 19 3.93 10.63 0.40
N ASP A 20 5.00 10.25 1.10
CA ASP A 20 6.07 9.41 0.54
C ASP A 20 5.52 8.02 0.16
N ALA A 21 4.68 7.43 1.00
CA ALA A 21 4.06 6.15 0.70
C ALA A 21 3.10 6.26 -0.50
N MET A 22 2.33 7.34 -0.58
CA MET A 22 1.47 7.61 -1.74
C MET A 22 2.28 7.78 -3.03
N ARG A 23 3.41 8.50 -2.96
CA ARG A 23 4.35 8.63 -4.09
C ARG A 23 4.97 7.30 -4.47
N GLY A 24 5.40 6.51 -3.48
CA GLY A 24 5.93 5.17 -3.68
C GLY A 24 4.93 4.28 -4.41
N PHE A 25 3.72 4.15 -3.85
CA PHE A 25 2.64 3.36 -4.44
C PHE A 25 2.22 3.83 -5.83
N SER A 26 2.10 5.15 -6.05
CA SER A 26 1.71 5.68 -7.37
C SER A 26 2.77 5.44 -8.45
N SER A 27 4.05 5.35 -8.06
CA SER A 27 5.19 5.08 -8.95
C SER A 27 5.35 3.62 -9.37
N LEU A 28 4.58 2.70 -8.77
CA LEU A 28 4.54 1.28 -9.11
C LEU A 28 3.71 1.03 -10.37
N ASP A 29 4.06 -0.01 -11.12
CA ASP A 29 3.20 -0.51 -12.20
C ASP A 29 1.96 -1.26 -11.68
N ASP A 30 1.08 -1.67 -12.58
CA ASP A 30 -0.20 -2.29 -12.22
C ASP A 30 -0.03 -3.67 -11.55
N ASP A 31 1.00 -4.43 -11.92
CA ASP A 31 1.30 -5.74 -11.34
C ASP A 31 1.87 -5.57 -9.92
N GLU A 32 2.79 -4.63 -9.74
CA GLU A 32 3.36 -4.25 -8.44
C GLU A 32 2.26 -3.70 -7.50
N LYS A 33 1.38 -2.81 -7.98
CA LYS A 33 0.24 -2.31 -7.20
C LYS A 33 -0.67 -3.43 -6.74
N LYS A 34 -0.92 -4.41 -7.61
CA LYS A 34 -1.74 -5.57 -7.27
C LYS A 34 -1.09 -6.43 -6.18
N GLN A 35 0.22 -6.68 -6.28
CA GLN A 35 0.96 -7.39 -5.23
C GLN A 35 0.90 -6.67 -3.88
N VAL A 36 1.03 -5.33 -3.88
CA VAL A 36 0.92 -4.52 -2.67
C VAL A 36 -0.49 -4.62 -2.06
N ILE A 37 -1.53 -4.56 -2.89
CA ILE A 37 -2.92 -4.70 -2.45
C ILE A 37 -3.18 -6.09 -1.86
N ASP A 38 -2.70 -7.16 -2.51
CA ASP A 38 -2.86 -8.53 -2.05
C ASP A 38 -2.09 -8.81 -0.75
N ALA A 39 -0.87 -8.27 -0.62
CA ALA A 39 -0.11 -8.31 0.62
C ALA A 39 -0.85 -7.59 1.76
N ALA A 40 -1.36 -6.38 1.50
CA ALA A 40 -2.11 -5.61 2.49
C ALA A 40 -3.38 -6.31 2.97
N ARG A 41 -4.06 -7.10 2.13
CA ARG A 41 -5.22 -7.91 2.53
C ARG A 41 -4.86 -9.03 3.51
N SER A 42 -3.61 -9.49 3.50
CA SER A 42 -3.14 -10.56 4.37
C SER A 42 -2.68 -10.06 5.75
N ILE A 43 -2.56 -8.74 5.93
CA ILE A 43 -2.13 -8.13 7.17
C ILE A 43 -3.30 -8.08 8.17
N GLY A 44 -3.11 -8.70 9.33
CA GLY A 44 -4.14 -8.82 10.37
C GLY A 44 -4.06 -7.77 11.47
N SER A 45 -2.95 -7.02 11.58
CA SER A 45 -2.73 -6.06 12.66
C SER A 45 -2.43 -4.65 12.15
N LYS A 46 -2.72 -3.66 13.00
CA LYS A 46 -2.48 -2.25 12.70
C LYS A 46 -0.99 -1.94 12.61
N GLU A 47 -0.20 -2.53 13.51
CA GLU A 47 1.24 -2.34 13.61
C GLU A 47 1.95 -2.85 12.35
N GLU A 48 1.59 -4.05 11.88
CA GLU A 48 2.11 -4.61 10.63
C GLU A 48 1.70 -3.76 9.41
N MET A 49 0.46 -3.23 9.39
CA MET A 49 0.02 -2.34 8.31
C MET A 49 0.85 -1.05 8.27
N GLN A 50 1.16 -0.47 9.43
CA GLN A 50 2.00 0.73 9.53
C GLN A 50 3.43 0.47 9.05
N GLN A 51 4.01 -0.67 9.41
CA GLN A 51 5.33 -1.08 8.93
C GLN A 51 5.31 -1.29 7.41
N PHE A 52 4.29 -1.97 6.90
CA PHE A 52 4.11 -2.20 5.47
C PHE A 52 4.01 -0.89 4.68
N VAL A 53 3.18 0.05 5.14
CA VAL A 53 3.07 1.39 4.54
C VAL A 53 4.40 2.15 4.61
N SER A 54 5.17 1.99 5.70
CA SER A 54 6.49 2.60 5.84
C SER A 54 7.48 2.06 4.82
N SER A 55 7.46 0.75 4.52
CA SER A 55 8.26 0.17 3.45
C SER A 55 7.89 0.72 2.07
N ILE A 56 6.61 0.99 1.80
CA ILE A 56 6.19 1.66 0.56
C ILE A 56 6.73 3.10 0.50
N ALA A 57 6.76 3.80 1.64
CA ALA A 57 7.31 5.16 1.73
C ALA A 57 8.79 5.23 1.35
N GLU A 58 9.57 4.21 1.67
CA GLU A 58 10.98 4.13 1.26
C GLU A 58 11.15 4.12 -0.27
N ILE A 59 10.22 3.49 -1.00
CA ILE A 59 10.19 3.53 -2.47
C ILE A 59 9.96 4.97 -2.96
N GLY A 60 9.01 5.68 -2.34
CA GLY A 60 8.71 7.07 -2.71
C GLY A 60 9.84 8.05 -2.43
N ARG A 61 10.66 7.81 -1.40
CA ARG A 61 11.83 8.65 -1.08
C ARG A 61 13.01 8.43 -2.02
N THR A 62 13.08 7.27 -2.66
CA THR A 62 14.20 6.90 -3.53
C THR A 62 13.94 7.20 -5.01
N LYS A 63 12.71 7.60 -5.37
CA LYS A 63 12.32 8.00 -6.73
C LYS A 63 12.07 9.50 -6.87
#